data_AF-A0A3N5X4H2-F1
#
_entry.id   AF-A0A3N5X4H2-F1
#
_cell.length_a   1.000
_cell.length_b   1.000
_cell.length_c   1.000
_cell.angle_alpha   90.00
_cell.angle_beta   90.00
_cell.angle_gamma   90.00
#
_symmetry.space_group_name_H-M   'P 1'
#
loop_
_entity.id
_entity.type
_entity.pdbx_description
1 polymer ?
#
loop_
_entity_poly.entity_id
_entity_poly.type
_entity_poly.pdbx_seq_one_letter_code
_entity_poly.pdbx_strand_id
1 'polypeptide(L)'
;MRTLRWALAAAAVALLVALVPDAALRVAAMPALQAPAAPRDYPPDAREPRLRRLRMLTDGGENAEAYFSFDGQRLIFQSSRPGAECDQIFTMNADGTG
;
A
#
# COMPACT_ATOMS: atom_id res chain seq x y z
N MET A 1 23.93 35.55 34.48
CA MET A 1 24.68 35.05 33.29
C MET A 1 24.31 33.59 33.01
N ARG A 2 23.18 33.30 32.35
CA ARG A 2 22.85 31.92 31.89
C ARG A 2 21.65 31.79 30.93
N THR A 3 20.94 32.88 30.60
CA THR A 3 19.74 32.86 29.74
C THR A 3 20.00 33.29 28.28
N LEU A 4 21.18 33.85 27.96
CA LEU A 4 21.48 34.41 26.64
C LEU A 4 22.09 33.40 25.63
N ARG A 5 22.25 32.12 26.01
CA ARG A 5 22.88 31.10 25.15
C ARG A 5 21.88 30.28 24.31
N TRP A 6 20.59 30.32 24.64
CA TRP A 6 19.56 29.55 23.93
C TRP A 6 18.91 30.32 22.77
N ALA A 7 18.90 31.65 22.80
CA ALA A 7 18.31 32.48 21.75
C ALA A 7 19.11 32.44 20.43
N LEU A 8 20.43 32.28 20.51
CA LEU A 8 21.32 32.28 19.33
C LEU A 8 21.29 30.96 18.56
N ALA A 9 20.99 29.83 19.20
CA ALA A 9 20.91 28.53 18.55
C ALA A 9 19.61 28.38 17.70
N ALA A 10 18.50 29.00 18.12
CA ALA A 10 17.23 28.92 17.39
C ALA A 10 17.21 29.79 16.12
N ALA A 11 17.88 30.95 16.14
CA ALA A 11 17.94 31.86 14.99
C ALA A 11 18.79 31.30 13.82
N ALA A 12 19.83 30.52 14.12
CA ALA A 12 20.70 29.93 13.10
C ALA A 12 20.03 28.78 12.31
N VAL A 13 19.10 28.05 12.93
CA VAL A 13 18.34 26.98 12.25
C VAL A 13 17.22 27.56 11.37
N ALA A 14 16.58 28.65 11.81
CA ALA A 14 15.53 29.31 11.02
C ALA A 14 16.08 29.99 9.75
N LEU A 15 17.34 30.44 9.74
CA LEU A 15 17.93 31.14 8.60
C LEU A 15 18.42 30.19 7.48
N LEU A 16 18.64 28.91 7.78
CA LEU A 16 19.04 27.90 6.77
C LEU A 16 17.87 27.33 5.95
N VAL A 17 16.63 27.53 6.39
CA VAL A 17 15.43 27.06 5.67
C VAL A 17 14.96 28.05 4.58
N ALA A 18 15.37 29.32 4.65
CA ALA A 18 14.88 30.38 3.76
C ALA A 18 15.63 30.55 2.43
N LEU A 19 16.62 29.69 2.13
CA LEU A 19 17.51 29.82 0.97
C LEU A 19 17.42 28.67 -0.04
N VAL A 20 16.46 27.74 0.12
CA VAL A 20 16.19 26.74 -0.92
C VAL A 20 15.20 27.36 -1.91
N PRO A 21 15.59 27.67 -3.16
CA PRO A 21 14.65 28.16 -4.15
C PRO A 21 13.55 27.12 -4.37
N ASP A 22 12.29 27.57 -4.27
CA ASP A 22 11.03 26.83 -4.44
C ASP A 22 10.90 26.06 -5.78
N ALA A 23 11.88 26.18 -6.66
CA ALA A 23 11.86 25.59 -8.01
C ALA A 23 12.26 24.10 -8.06
N ALA A 24 12.76 23.51 -6.96
CA ALA A 24 13.33 22.15 -6.99
C ALA A 24 12.37 21.02 -6.56
N LEU A 25 11.13 21.31 -6.13
CA LEU A 25 10.18 20.31 -5.63
C LEU A 25 8.88 20.29 -6.44
N ARG A 26 9.01 20.12 -7.76
CA ARG A 26 7.96 19.48 -8.55
C ARG A 26 8.52 18.21 -9.17
N VAL A 27 8.75 17.21 -8.33
CA VAL A 27 8.59 15.82 -8.77
C VAL A 27 7.13 15.74 -9.19
N ALA A 28 6.87 15.83 -10.49
CA ALA A 28 5.58 15.44 -11.03
C ALA A 28 5.35 14.03 -10.51
N ALA A 29 4.36 13.85 -9.64
CA ALA A 29 3.90 12.53 -9.25
C ALA A 29 3.51 11.86 -10.57
N MET A 30 4.36 10.94 -11.06
CA MET A 30 3.96 10.08 -12.15
C MET A 30 2.64 9.46 -11.69
N PRO A 31 1.55 9.58 -12.46
CA PRO A 31 0.32 8.92 -12.07
C PRO A 31 0.69 7.45 -11.92
N ALA A 32 0.56 6.92 -10.71
CA ALA A 32 0.71 5.49 -10.51
C ALA A 32 -0.24 4.86 -11.53
N LEU A 33 0.28 4.00 -12.40
CA LEU A 33 -0.57 3.19 -13.27
C LEU A 33 -1.53 2.46 -12.34
N GLN A 34 -2.76 2.93 -12.29
CA GLN A 34 -3.75 2.40 -11.38
C GLN A 34 -4.07 1.01 -11.91
N ALA A 35 -3.54 -0.02 -11.24
CA ALA A 35 -3.80 -1.38 -11.62
C ALA A 35 -5.32 -1.61 -11.58
N PRO A 36 -5.89 -2.35 -12.55
CA PRO A 36 -7.31 -2.66 -12.54
C PRO A 36 -7.67 -3.38 -11.25
N ALA A 37 -8.87 -3.07 -10.76
CA ALA A 37 -9.34 -3.57 -9.47
C ALA A 37 -9.49 -5.09 -9.47
N ALA A 38 -9.30 -5.73 -8.31
CA ALA A 38 -9.56 -7.16 -8.13
C ALA A 38 -11.08 -7.48 -8.10
N PRO A 39 -11.50 -8.71 -8.47
CA PRO A 39 -10.68 -9.83 -8.93
C PRO A 39 -10.28 -9.74 -10.40
N ARG A 40 -9.08 -10.26 -10.74
CA ARG A 40 -8.59 -10.28 -12.13
C ARG A 40 -7.81 -11.56 -12.48
N ASP A 41 -8.03 -12.03 -13.69
CA ASP A 41 -7.30 -13.16 -14.27
C ASP A 41 -6.03 -12.71 -14.98
N TYR A 42 -4.99 -13.54 -14.91
CA TYR A 42 -3.75 -13.35 -15.65
C TYR A 42 -3.62 -14.40 -16.75
N PRO A 43 -3.19 -14.00 -17.96
CA PRO A 43 -2.89 -14.96 -19.01
C PRO A 43 -1.71 -15.86 -18.60
N PRO A 44 -1.67 -17.12 -19.06
CA PRO A 44 -0.52 -18.01 -18.82
C PRO A 44 0.79 -17.39 -19.33
N ASP A 45 1.86 -17.53 -18.55
CA ASP A 45 3.21 -17.08 -18.94
C ASP A 45 4.03 -18.28 -19.45
N ALA A 46 4.62 -18.15 -20.65
CA ALA A 46 5.47 -19.20 -21.22
C ALA A 46 6.72 -19.51 -20.37
N ARG A 47 7.18 -18.54 -19.56
CA ARG A 47 8.31 -18.70 -18.64
C ARG A 47 7.95 -19.50 -17.39
N GLU A 48 6.67 -19.54 -17.01
CA GLU A 48 6.16 -20.34 -15.89
C GLU A 48 5.00 -21.24 -16.34
N PRO A 49 5.31 -22.43 -16.88
CA PRO A 49 4.31 -23.27 -17.53
C PRO A 49 3.33 -23.95 -16.56
N ARG A 50 3.57 -23.91 -15.25
CA ARG A 50 2.74 -24.61 -14.25
C ARG A 50 1.58 -23.77 -13.73
N LEU A 51 1.68 -22.45 -13.73
CA LEU A 51 0.63 -21.55 -13.23
C LEU A 51 -0.30 -21.11 -14.36
N ARG A 52 -1.23 -21.99 -14.76
CA ARG A 52 -2.09 -21.77 -15.94
C ARG A 52 -3.39 -21.01 -15.67
N ARG A 53 -3.77 -20.85 -14.40
CA ARG A 53 -5.02 -20.20 -13.96
C ARG A 53 -4.73 -19.28 -12.78
N LEU A 54 -3.86 -18.30 -13.01
CA LEU A 54 -3.49 -17.33 -11.98
C LEU A 54 -4.57 -16.25 -11.91
N ARG A 55 -5.14 -16.08 -10.73
CA ARG A 55 -6.13 -15.04 -10.42
C ARG A 55 -5.70 -14.26 -9.19
N MET A 56 -5.81 -12.95 -9.24
CA MET A 56 -5.70 -12.07 -8.08
C MET A 56 -7.09 -11.84 -7.51
N LEU A 57 -7.27 -12.12 -6.22
CA LEU A 57 -8.55 -12.00 -5.52
C LEU A 57 -8.69 -10.69 -4.74
N THR A 58 -7.57 -10.10 -4.33
CA THR A 58 -7.54 -8.83 -3.59
C THR A 58 -6.54 -7.87 -4.19
N ASP A 59 -6.81 -6.59 -4.02
CA ASP A 59 -5.90 -5.48 -4.29
C ASP A 59 -5.96 -4.47 -3.14
N GLY A 60 -4.98 -3.56 -3.11
CA GLY A 60 -4.88 -2.53 -2.08
C GLY A 60 -4.72 -3.07 -0.65
N GLY A 61 -4.46 -2.15 0.27
CA GLY A 61 -4.22 -2.51 1.67
C GLY A 61 -3.05 -3.48 1.87
N GLU A 62 -2.93 -3.98 3.08
CA GLU A 62 -2.10 -5.13 3.41
C GLU A 62 -2.99 -6.37 3.35
N ASN A 63 -2.49 -7.47 2.76
CA ASN A 63 -3.20 -8.73 2.66
C ASN A 63 -2.27 -9.83 3.19
N ALA A 64 -2.74 -10.59 4.18
CA ALA A 64 -1.99 -11.64 4.84
C ALA A 64 -2.85 -12.88 5.03
N GLU A 65 -2.20 -13.96 5.48
CA GLU A 65 -2.75 -15.26 5.90
C GLU A 65 -4.20 -15.58 5.47
N ALA A 66 -4.34 -16.53 4.55
CA ALA A 66 -5.64 -16.95 4.04
C ALA A 66 -5.81 -18.47 4.10
N TYR A 67 -7.05 -18.91 4.35
CA TYR A 67 -7.43 -20.33 4.40
C TYR A 67 -8.71 -20.57 3.62
N PHE A 68 -8.74 -21.65 2.85
CA PHE A 68 -9.95 -22.11 2.18
C PHE A 68 -10.88 -22.86 3.15
N SER A 69 -12.18 -22.75 2.91
CA SER A 69 -13.15 -23.69 3.47
C SER A 69 -12.86 -25.11 2.97
N PHE A 70 -13.34 -26.11 3.70
CA PHE A 70 -13.10 -27.51 3.37
C PHE A 70 -13.60 -27.91 1.97
N ASP A 71 -14.72 -27.33 1.53
CA ASP A 71 -15.31 -27.53 0.20
C ASP A 71 -14.69 -26.64 -0.90
N GLY A 72 -13.72 -25.79 -0.53
CA GLY A 72 -13.04 -24.87 -1.43
C GLY A 72 -13.92 -23.77 -2.02
N GLN A 73 -15.15 -23.58 -1.53
CA GLN A 73 -16.07 -22.57 -2.07
C GLN A 73 -15.84 -21.18 -1.50
N ARG A 74 -15.20 -21.07 -0.34
CA ARG A 74 -14.96 -19.81 0.36
C ARG A 74 -13.55 -19.76 0.91
N LEU A 75 -13.11 -18.56 1.27
CA LEU A 75 -11.88 -18.36 2.03
C LEU A 75 -12.06 -17.29 3.09
N ILE A 76 -11.28 -17.43 4.17
CA ILE A 76 -11.02 -16.36 5.13
C ILE A 76 -9.65 -15.76 4.82
N PHE A 77 -9.45 -14.48 5.09
CA PHE A 77 -8.15 -13.82 4.92
C PHE A 77 -8.03 -12.58 5.81
N GLN A 78 -6.80 -12.23 6.16
CA GLN A 78 -6.50 -11.00 6.89
C GLN A 78 -6.24 -9.84 5.92
N SER A 79 -6.79 -8.66 6.19
CA SER A 79 -6.45 -7.47 5.43
C SER A 79 -6.64 -6.16 6.19
N SER A 80 -5.83 -5.15 5.86
CA SER A 80 -6.14 -3.75 6.19
C SER A 80 -6.94 -3.12 5.06
N ARG A 81 -8.00 -2.40 5.42
CA ARG A 81 -8.87 -1.70 4.47
C ARG A 81 -9.04 -0.24 4.92
N PRO A 82 -9.26 0.70 3.99
CA PRO A 82 -9.51 2.09 4.36
C PRO A 82 -10.65 2.20 5.38
N GLY A 83 -10.40 2.90 6.48
CA GLY A 83 -11.36 3.06 7.59
C GLY A 83 -11.24 2.00 8.69
N ALA A 84 -10.41 0.95 8.53
CA ALA A 84 -10.07 0.04 9.61
C ALA A 84 -8.84 0.56 10.38
N GLU A 85 -8.89 0.50 11.72
CA GLU A 85 -7.76 0.91 12.58
C GLU A 85 -6.64 -0.15 12.65
N CYS A 86 -6.97 -1.40 12.30
CA CYS A 86 -6.08 -2.53 12.31
C CYS A 86 -6.52 -3.56 11.25
N ASP A 87 -5.72 -4.61 11.09
CA ASP A 87 -6.08 -5.75 10.25
C ASP A 87 -7.34 -6.44 10.75
N GLN A 88 -8.24 -6.75 9.82
CA GLN A 88 -9.48 -7.47 10.09
C GLN A 88 -9.51 -8.78 9.30
N ILE A 89 -10.33 -9.72 9.79
CA ILE A 89 -10.61 -10.96 9.08
C ILE A 89 -11.83 -10.76 8.19
N PHE A 90 -11.64 -11.04 6.91
CA PHE A 90 -12.68 -10.99 5.89
C PHE A 90 -12.97 -12.37 5.35
N THR A 91 -14.13 -12.52 4.72
CA THR A 91 -14.53 -13.74 4.03
C THR A 91 -14.99 -13.41 2.62
N MET A 92 -14.73 -14.29 1.67
CA MET A 92 -15.24 -14.19 0.29
C MET A 92 -15.47 -15.58 -0.31
N ASN A 93 -16.17 -15.65 -1.43
CA ASN A 93 -16.19 -16.83 -2.28
C ASN A 93 -14.82 -17.02 -2.96
N ALA A 94 -14.47 -18.26 -3.30
CA ALA A 94 -13.14 -18.59 -3.85
C ALA A 94 -12.86 -17.97 -5.23
N ASP A 95 -13.88 -17.45 -5.91
CA ASP A 95 -13.75 -16.73 -7.17
C ASP A 95 -13.54 -15.22 -7.01
N GLY A 96 -13.59 -14.70 -5.78
CA GLY A 96 -13.43 -13.28 -5.44
C GLY A 96 -14.76 -12.52 -5.26
N THR A 97 -15.90 -13.18 -5.38
CA THR A 97 -17.22 -12.57 -5.11
C THR A 97 -17.56 -12.58 -3.61
N GLY A 98 -18.45 -11.68 -3.17
CA GLY A 98 -18.92 -11.59 -1.77
C GLY A 98 -20.07 -12.53 -1.47
#